data_AF-A0A7V3LX42-F1
#
_entry.id   AF-A0A7V3LX42-F1
#
_cell.length_a   1.000
_cell.length_b   1.000
_cell.length_c   1.000
_cell.angle_alpha   90.00
_cell.angle_beta   90.00
_cell.angle_gamma   90.00
#
_symmetry.space_group_name_H-M   'P 1'
#
loop_
_entity.id
_entity.type
_entity.pdbx_description
1 polymer ?
#
loop_
_entity_poly.entity_id
_entity_poly.type
_entity_poly.pdbx_seq_one_letter_code
_entity_poly.pdbx_strand_id
1 'polypeptide(L)' 'MQRAILLLLLILSLTLAACGGVAAPLPDLSGTEPAPDIALPTPDGDMLSLSDFRGQVIFLNFWGTYCPPCVAE' A
#
# COMPACT_ATOMS: atom_id res chain seq x y z
N MET A 1 37.46 -2.06 -28.61
CA MET A 1 36.88 -3.42 -28.45
C MET A 1 36.46 -3.67 -27.00
N GLN A 2 37.37 -3.74 -26.03
CA GLN A 2 37.08 -4.07 -24.62
C GLN A 2 36.11 -3.11 -23.90
N ARG A 3 36.25 -1.80 -24.12
CA ARG A 3 35.39 -0.76 -23.50
C ARG A 3 33.94 -0.85 -23.97
N ALA A 4 33.71 -1.24 -25.23
CA ALA A 4 32.37 -1.41 -25.78
C ALA A 4 31.69 -2.67 -25.21
N ILE A 5 32.45 -3.75 -25.03
CA ILE A 5 31.96 -4.99 -24.40
C ILE A 5 31.58 -4.75 -22.94
N LEU A 6 32.40 -4.01 -22.18
CA LEU A 6 32.10 -3.61 -20.80
C LEU A 6 30.80 -2.81 -20.70
N LEU A 7 30.59 -1.83 -21.59
CA LEU A 7 29.38 -1.01 -21.59
C LEU A 7 28.13 -1.84 -21.95
N LEU A 8 28.23 -2.76 -22.91
CA LEU A 8 27.13 -3.66 -23.29
C LEU A 8 26.71 -4.59 -22.16
N LEU A 9 27.68 -5.17 -21.43
CA LEU A 9 27.39 -6.03 -20.28
C LEU A 9 26.75 -5.25 -19.12
N LEU A 10 27.20 -4.02 -18.88
CA LEU A 10 26.65 -3.16 -17.83
C LEU A 10 25.20 -2.79 -18.13
N ILE A 11 24.91 -2.39 -19.37
CA ILE A 11 23.54 -2.07 -19.83
C ILE A 11 22.64 -3.30 -19.72
N LEU A 12 23.12 -4.48 -20.17
CA LEU A 12 22.36 -5.72 -20.11
C LEU A 12 22.01 -6.10 -18.66
N SER A 13 22.96 -5.98 -17.74
CA SER A 13 22.74 -6.24 -16.32
C SER A 13 21.73 -5.28 -15.70
N LEU A 14 21.79 -3.99 -16.06
CA LEU A 14 20.86 -2.96 -15.59
C LEU A 14 19.43 -3.22 -16.07
N THR A 15 19.27 -3.67 -17.33
CA THR A 15 17.96 -4.00 -17.88
C THR A 15 17.34 -5.26 -17.26
N LEU A 16 18.16 -6.27 -16.93
CA LEU A 16 17.68 -7.49 -16.28
C LEU A 16 17.19 -7.21 -14.84
N ALA A 17 17.91 -6.36 -14.10
CA ALA A 17 17.51 -5.98 -12.74
C ALA A 17 16.20 -5.18 -12.71
N ALA A 18 15.94 -4.36 -13.74
CA ALA A 18 14.74 -3.53 -13.81
C ALA A 18 13.45 -4.32 -14.11
N CYS A 19 13.55 -5.48 -14.78
CA CYS A 19 12.38 -6.31 -15.11
C CYS A 19 12.10 -7.41 -14.08
N GLY A 20 13.07 -7.70 -13.20
CA GLY A 20 13.00 -8.73 -12.16
C GLY A 20 12.31 -8.28 -10.87
N GLY A 21 11.24 -7.50 -10.97
CA GLY A 21 10.43 -7.12 -9.81
C GLY A 21 9.85 -8.37 -9.15
N VAL A 22 10.31 -8.68 -7.94
CA VAL A 22 9.66 -9.65 -7.05
C VAL A 22 8.31 -9.05 -6.66
N ALA A 23 7.27 -9.40 -7.43
CA ALA A 23 5.90 -9.20 -6.99
C ALA A 23 5.67 -10.17 -5.83
N ALA A 24 5.48 -9.64 -4.63
CA ALA A 24 5.04 -10.45 -3.51
C ALA A 24 3.68 -11.10 -3.86
N PRO A 25 3.45 -12.37 -3.50
CA PRO A 25 2.14 -12.99 -3.65
C PRO A 25 1.09 -12.13 -2.94
N LEU A 26 0.02 -11.78 -3.67
CA LEU A 26 -1.12 -11.12 -3.06
C LEU A 26 -1.81 -12.08 -2.07
N PRO A 27 -2.35 -11.59 -0.95
CA PRO A 27 -3.14 -12.41 -0.05
C PRO A 27 -4.33 -13.03 -0.80
N ASP A 28 -4.65 -14.29 -0.50
CA ASP A 28 -5.86 -14.93 -1.02
C ASP A 28 -7.07 -14.31 -0.32
N LEU A 29 -7.90 -13.60 -1.09
CA LEU A 29 -9.11 -12.96 -0.61
C LEU A 29 -10.34 -13.85 -0.79
N SER A 30 -10.19 -15.08 -1.30
CA SER A 30 -11.28 -16.01 -1.50
C SER A 30 -11.99 -16.30 -0.18
N GLY A 31 -13.26 -15.89 -0.08
CA GLY A 31 -14.06 -16.03 1.14
C GLY A 31 -13.98 -14.86 2.13
N THR A 32 -13.34 -13.74 1.76
CA THR A 32 -13.45 -12.49 2.52
C THR A 32 -14.61 -11.63 2.02
N GLU A 33 -15.36 -11.05 2.96
CA GLU A 33 -16.39 -10.06 2.64
C GLU A 33 -15.74 -8.68 2.50
N PRO A 34 -16.28 -7.79 1.64
CA PRO A 34 -15.87 -6.39 1.63
C PRO A 34 -15.98 -5.77 3.02
N ALA A 35 -15.09 -4.82 3.32
CA ALA A 35 -15.24 -4.00 4.53
C ALA A 35 -16.64 -3.36 4.55
N PRO A 36 -17.34 -3.38 5.69
CA PRO A 36 -18.66 -2.78 5.78
C PRO A 36 -18.57 -1.27 5.50
N ASP A 37 -19.61 -0.72 4.89
CA ASP A 37 -19.67 0.73 4.74
C ASP A 37 -20.03 1.35 6.10
N ILE A 38 -19.10 2.11 6.67
CA ILE A 38 -19.24 2.77 7.96
C ILE A 38 -19.31 4.27 7.69
N ALA A 39 -20.36 4.91 8.21
CA ALA A 39 -20.51 6.36 8.20
C ALA A 39 -20.50 6.90 9.64
N LEU A 40 -19.54 7.76 9.95
CA LEU A 40 -19.37 8.34 11.29
C LEU A 40 -19.21 9.87 11.18
N PRO A 41 -19.63 10.62 12.21
CA PRO A 41 -19.34 12.04 12.28
C PRO A 41 -17.83 12.26 12.50
N THR A 42 -17.27 13.24 11.79
CA THR A 42 -15.96 13.79 12.07
C THR A 42 -16.01 14.61 13.36
N PRO A 43 -14.85 15.01 13.93
CA PRO A 43 -14.82 15.94 15.06
C PRO A 43 -15.51 17.29 14.78
N ASP A 44 -15.58 17.70 13.51
CA ASP A 44 -16.25 18.92 13.07
C ASP A 44 -17.76 18.75 12.84
N GLY A 45 -18.27 17.50 12.92
CA GLY A 45 -19.69 17.16 12.81
C GLY A 45 -20.16 16.77 11.41
N ASP A 46 -19.28 16.83 10.40
CA ASP A 46 -19.58 16.34 9.06
C ASP A 46 -19.64 14.81 9.03
N MET A 47 -20.44 14.22 8.15
CA MET A 47 -20.45 12.77 7.97
C MET A 47 -19.32 12.33 7.04
N LEU A 48 -18.53 11.35 7.47
CA LEU A 48 -17.49 10.71 6.66
C LEU A 48 -17.82 9.23 6.48
N SER A 49 -17.74 8.74 5.24
CA SER A 49 -18.04 7.36 4.88
C SER A 49 -16.80 6.62 4.37
N LEU A 50 -16.67 5.31 4.63
CA LEU A 50 -15.64 4.49 3.98
C LEU A 50 -15.83 4.43 2.46
N SER A 51 -17.07 4.52 1.97
CA SER A 51 -17.35 4.57 0.53
C SER A 51 -16.79 5.82 -0.18
N ASP A 52 -16.47 6.90 0.55
CA ASP A 52 -15.84 8.09 -0.02
C ASP A 52 -14.39 7.82 -0.50
N PHE A 53 -13.76 6.74 -0.01
CA PHE A 53 -12.39 6.35 -0.33
C PHE A 53 -12.30 5.20 -1.36
N ARG A 54 -13.40 4.81 -2.02
CA ARG A 54 -13.37 3.72 -3.00
C ARG A 54 -12.33 3.97 -4.10
N GLY A 55 -11.54 2.94 -4.39
CA GLY A 55 -10.45 3.01 -5.38
C GLY A 55 -9.12 3.53 -4.81
N GLN A 56 -9.07 3.90 -3.53
CA GLN A 56 -7.85 4.31 -2.85
C GLN A 56 -7.39 3.20 -1.89
N VAL A 57 -6.08 2.94 -1.85
CA VAL A 57 -5.50 2.08 -0.81
C VAL A 57 -5.35 2.94 0.45
N ILE A 58 -6.14 2.64 1.46
CA ILE A 58 -6.13 3.35 2.74
C ILE A 58 -5.70 2.41 3.89
N PHE A 59 -5.09 3.00 4.91
CA PHE A 59 -4.82 2.33 6.19
C PHE A 59 -5.76 2.90 7.25
N LEU A 60 -6.60 2.05 7.84
CA LEU A 60 -7.57 2.44 8.85
C LEU A 60 -7.01 2.14 10.25
N ASN A 61 -6.66 3.19 11.00
CA ASN A 61 -6.18 3.06 12.38
C ASN A 61 -7.32 3.28 13.39
N PHE A 62 -7.57 2.30 14.27
CA PHE A 62 -8.55 2.37 15.34
C PHE A 62 -7.87 2.71 16.67
N TRP A 63 -7.92 3.97 17.09
CA TRP A 63 -7.26 4.44 18.31
C TRP A 63 -8.12 5.45 19.08
N GLY A 64 -7.67 5.84 20.28
CA GLY A 64 -8.33 6.86 21.09
C GLY A 64 -7.40 7.44 22.16
N THR A 65 -7.71 8.64 22.64
CA THR A 65 -6.91 9.38 23.64
C THR A 65 -6.79 8.65 24.99
N TYR A 66 -7.72 7.75 25.27
CA TYR A 66 -7.75 6.90 26.46
C TYR A 66 -6.93 5.61 26.31
N CYS A 67 -6.31 5.35 25.15
CA CYS A 67 -5.46 4.19 24.91
C CYS A 67 -3.98 4.60 24.96
N PRO A 68 -3.28 4.44 26.10
CA PRO A 68 -1.88 4.85 26.23
C PRO A 68 -0.93 4.25 25.19
N PRO A 69 -0.99 2.93 24.85
CA PRO A 69 -0.11 2.40 23.82
C PRO A 69 -0.46 2.95 22.43
N CYS A 70 -1.74 3.17 22.12
CA CYS A 70 -2.16 3.68 20.81
C CYS A 70 -1.70 5.11 20.54
N VAL A 71 -1.55 5.92 21.60
CA VAL A 71 -1.02 7.30 21.49
C VAL A 71 0.48 7.32 21.14
N ALA A 72 1.19 6.22 21.42
CA ALA A 72 2.63 6.09 21.19
C ALA A 72 3.00 5.37 19.87
N GLU A 73 2.01 4.95 19.08
CA GLU A 73 2.19 4.25 17.79
C GLU A 73 2.90 5.08 16.71
#